data_AF-A0A1S1MNN2-F1
#
_entry.id   AF-A0A1S1MNN2-F1
#
_cell.length_a   1.000
_cell.length_b   1.000
_cell.length_c   1.000
_cell.angle_alpha   90.00
_cell.angle_beta   90.00
_cell.angle_gamma   90.00
#
_symmetry.space_group_name_H-M   'P 1'
#
loop_
_entity.id
_entity.type
_entity.pdbx_description
1 polymer ?
#
loop_
_entity_poly.entity_id
_entity_poly.type
_entity_poly.pdbx_seq_one_letter_code
_entity_poly.pdbx_strand_id
1 'polypeptide(L)'
;MKFRFSHFEFDCEALVLTNNGKVFSLNEKPAKLLALLLTNAEHIHSKDEILEAVWPGREVTNQVVFQSIGHLRALFGDDAIKTFSRKGYQWQLPLTEVTDDEVPSATSPQVETPKQAANNDNNEDLSIPSAPEDNIATDTPKPAWPLAAATLLGLLAGAYFFI
;
A
#
# COMPACT_ATOMS: atom_id res chain seq x y z
N MET A 1 3.06 -3.62 -18.90
CA MET A 1 2.07 -3.57 -17.80
C MET A 1 2.44 -2.46 -16.84
N LYS A 2 1.51 -1.56 -16.53
CA LYS A 2 1.70 -0.48 -15.56
C LYS A 2 0.78 -0.68 -14.38
N PHE A 3 1.26 -0.39 -13.18
CA PHE A 3 0.46 -0.47 -11.97
C PHE A 3 0.48 0.84 -11.21
N ARG A 4 -0.68 1.23 -10.68
CA ARG A 4 -0.83 2.37 -9.80
C ARG A 4 -1.19 1.91 -8.40
N PHE A 5 -0.52 2.48 -7.40
CA PHE A 5 -0.76 2.21 -5.99
C PHE A 5 -0.46 3.47 -5.18
N SER A 6 -1.36 3.84 -4.27
CA SER A 6 -1.27 5.13 -3.55
C SER A 6 -1.13 6.31 -4.53
N HIS A 7 0.00 7.02 -4.52
CA HIS A 7 0.34 8.14 -5.41
C HIS A 7 1.51 7.80 -6.36
N PHE A 8 1.83 6.51 -6.46
CA PHE A 8 2.89 5.97 -7.30
C PHE A 8 2.31 5.25 -8.52
N GLU A 9 3.04 5.35 -9.62
CA GLU A 9 2.82 4.58 -10.85
C GLU A 9 4.13 3.88 -11.20
N PHE A 10 4.06 2.59 -11.44
CA PHE A 10 5.23 1.78 -11.78
C PHE A 10 5.01 1.08 -13.12
N ASP A 11 5.96 1.27 -14.02
CA ASP A 11 6.02 0.56 -15.29
C ASP A 11 6.93 -0.67 -15.14
N CYS A 12 6.34 -1.87 -15.20
CA CYS A 12 7.08 -3.11 -15.01
C CYS A 12 8.04 -3.44 -16.18
N GLU A 13 7.79 -2.89 -17.36
CA GLU A 13 8.62 -3.12 -18.55
C GLU A 13 9.79 -2.14 -18.59
N ALA A 14 9.52 -0.86 -18.34
CA ALA A 14 10.53 0.18 -18.28
C ALA A 14 11.31 0.19 -16.95
N LEU A 15 10.80 -0.48 -15.91
CA LEU A 15 11.32 -0.45 -14.54
C LEU A 15 11.41 0.97 -13.96
N VAL A 16 10.46 1.83 -14.35
CA VAL A 16 10.39 3.23 -13.95
C VAL A 16 9.28 3.42 -12.93
N LEU A 17 9.61 4.01 -11.80
CA LEU A 17 8.65 4.48 -10.81
C LEU A 17 8.39 5.97 -11.04
N THR A 18 7.15 6.39 -10.92
CA THR A 18 6.74 7.79 -10.97
C THR A 18 5.95 8.11 -9.71
N ASN A 19 6.24 9.23 -9.06
CA ASN A 19 5.50 9.73 -7.91
C ASN A 19 4.85 11.06 -8.30
N ASN A 20 3.52 11.12 -8.32
CA ASN A 20 2.77 12.33 -8.73
C ASN A 20 3.28 12.93 -10.06
N GLY A 21 3.54 12.09 -11.06
CA GLY A 21 4.07 12.52 -12.37
C GLY A 21 5.59 12.80 -12.42
N LYS A 22 6.30 12.76 -11.29
CA LYS A 22 7.76 12.91 -11.25
C LYS A 22 8.45 11.55 -11.34
N VAL A 23 9.28 11.38 -12.36
CA VAL A 23 10.08 10.16 -12.57
C VAL A 23 11.08 9.98 -11.43
N PHE A 24 11.06 8.78 -10.85
CA PHE A 24 11.97 8.30 -9.83
C PHE A 24 12.63 7.01 -10.32
N SER A 25 13.85 7.12 -10.84
CA SER A 25 14.60 5.95 -11.30
C SER A 25 15.04 5.09 -10.11
N LEU A 26 14.44 3.92 -9.98
CA LEU A 26 14.92 2.88 -9.09
C LEU A 26 16.10 2.15 -9.72
N ASN A 27 17.00 1.63 -8.88
CA ASN A 27 18.00 0.67 -9.34
C ASN A 27 17.30 -0.57 -9.92
N GLU A 28 17.93 -1.19 -10.93
CA GLU A 28 17.39 -2.33 -11.67
C GLU A 28 16.93 -3.47 -10.74
N LYS A 29 17.71 -3.79 -9.70
CA LYS A 29 17.41 -4.93 -8.81
C LYS A 29 16.18 -4.69 -7.91
N PRO A 30 16.10 -3.60 -7.12
CA PRO A 30 14.86 -3.25 -6.42
C PRO A 30 13.66 -3.08 -7.35
N ALA A 31 13.86 -2.53 -8.56
CA ALA A 31 12.77 -2.37 -9.53
C ALA A 31 12.25 -3.73 -10.03
N LYS A 32 13.14 -4.68 -10.33
CA LYS A 32 12.77 -6.06 -10.68
C LYS A 32 12.07 -6.78 -9.54
N LEU A 33 12.52 -6.58 -8.31
CA LEU A 33 11.83 -7.11 -7.13
C LEU A 33 10.42 -6.53 -6.99
N LEU A 34 10.29 -5.22 -7.18
CA LEU A 34 8.99 -4.57 -7.17
C LEU A 34 8.09 -5.14 -8.28
N ALA A 35 8.58 -5.27 -9.51
CA ALA A 35 7.84 -5.88 -10.61
C ALA A 35 7.34 -7.28 -10.25
N LEU A 36 8.21 -8.14 -9.70
CA LEU A 36 7.85 -9.50 -9.26
C LEU A 36 6.71 -9.48 -8.25
N LEU A 37 6.81 -8.64 -7.23
CA LEU A 37 5.80 -8.50 -6.18
C LEU A 37 4.48 -7.94 -6.70
N LEU A 38 4.51 -7.03 -7.69
CA LEU A 38 3.28 -6.41 -8.22
C LEU A 38 2.55 -7.33 -9.21
N THR A 39 3.28 -8.03 -10.08
CA THR A 39 2.68 -8.97 -11.05
C THR A 39 1.90 -10.08 -10.35
N ASN A 40 2.33 -10.51 -9.17
CA ASN A 40 1.62 -11.49 -8.36
C ASN A 40 1.42 -10.99 -6.93
N ALA A 41 0.74 -9.84 -6.78
CA ALA A 41 0.54 -9.19 -5.47
C ALA A 41 -0.10 -10.10 -4.39
N GLU A 42 -0.96 -11.04 -4.79
CA GLU A 42 -1.59 -11.99 -3.88
C GLU A 42 -0.69 -13.19 -3.50
N HIS A 43 0.45 -13.36 -4.17
CA HIS A 43 1.35 -14.48 -3.95
C HIS A 43 2.43 -14.15 -2.90
N ILE A 44 2.72 -15.13 -2.02
CA ILE A 44 3.81 -15.00 -1.05
C ILE A 44 5.08 -15.53 -1.70
N HIS A 45 5.97 -14.63 -2.10
CA HIS A 45 7.25 -14.97 -2.68
C HIS A 45 8.26 -15.32 -1.60
N SER A 46 8.78 -16.54 -1.64
CA SER A 46 9.88 -16.99 -0.80
C SER A 46 11.18 -16.26 -1.14
N LYS A 47 12.14 -16.34 -0.23
CA LYS A 47 13.45 -15.70 -0.43
C LYS A 47 14.18 -16.30 -1.62
N ASP A 48 14.09 -17.62 -1.78
CA ASP A 48 14.76 -18.34 -2.85
C ASP A 48 14.14 -17.98 -4.22
N GLU A 49 12.81 -17.90 -4.30
CA GLU A 49 12.11 -17.42 -5.52
C GLU A 49 12.50 -15.98 -5.87
N ILE A 50 12.60 -15.10 -4.87
CA ILE A 50 13.05 -13.72 -5.08
C ILE A 50 14.49 -13.68 -5.60
N LEU A 51 15.38 -14.47 -4.99
CA LEU A 51 16.78 -14.56 -5.38
C LEU A 51 16.92 -15.06 -6.82
N GLU A 52 16.21 -16.12 -7.18
CA GLU A 52 16.23 -16.70 -8.53
C GLU A 52 15.68 -15.73 -9.58
N ALA A 53 14.57 -15.05 -9.28
CA ALA A 53 13.93 -14.12 -10.22
C ALA A 53 14.72 -12.82 -10.44
N VAL A 54 15.31 -12.24 -9.38
CA VAL A 54 15.92 -10.91 -9.44
C VAL A 54 17.44 -10.96 -9.61
N TRP A 55 18.09 -12.00 -9.09
CA TRP A 55 19.54 -12.25 -9.19
C TRP A 55 19.86 -13.63 -9.80
N PRO A 56 19.37 -13.92 -11.02
CA PRO A 56 19.64 -15.21 -11.65
C PRO A 56 21.15 -15.42 -11.83
N GLY A 57 21.62 -16.61 -11.48
CA GLY A 57 23.01 -17.04 -11.69
C GLY A 57 24.06 -16.29 -10.87
N ARG A 58 23.68 -15.62 -9.76
CA ARG A 58 24.63 -15.00 -8.83
C ARG A 58 24.59 -15.66 -7.47
N GLU A 59 25.77 -15.83 -6.88
CA GLU A 59 25.94 -16.25 -5.49
C GLU A 59 25.67 -15.07 -4.55
N VAL A 60 24.40 -14.70 -4.42
CA VAL A 60 23.94 -13.67 -3.48
C VAL A 60 23.25 -14.30 -2.27
N THR A 61 23.39 -13.65 -1.12
CA THR A 61 22.78 -14.14 0.12
C THR A 61 21.40 -13.53 0.35
N ASN A 62 20.62 -14.15 1.22
CA ASN A 62 19.34 -13.61 1.72
C ASN A 62 19.42 -12.17 2.24
N GLN A 63 20.62 -11.69 2.61
CA GLN A 63 20.83 -10.32 3.04
C GLN A 63 20.46 -9.30 1.96
N VAL A 64 20.71 -9.59 0.68
CA VAL A 64 20.37 -8.67 -0.42
C VAL A 64 18.86 -8.51 -0.57
N VAL A 65 18.10 -9.58 -0.30
CA VAL A 65 16.63 -9.55 -0.28
C VAL A 65 16.17 -8.65 0.85
N PHE A 66 16.71 -8.82 2.06
CA PHE A 66 16.33 -8.00 3.22
C PHE A 66 16.60 -6.51 2.98
N GLN A 67 17.75 -6.17 2.41
CA GLN A 67 18.10 -4.79 2.07
C GLN A 67 17.15 -4.22 1.01
N SER A 68 16.84 -5.01 -0.02
CA SER A 68 15.93 -4.58 -1.09
C SER A 68 14.51 -4.37 -0.57
N ILE A 69 13.99 -5.28 0.26
CA ILE A 69 12.68 -5.13 0.91
C ILE A 69 12.65 -3.90 1.83
N GLY A 70 13.72 -3.70 2.62
CA GLY A 70 13.84 -2.52 3.48
C GLY A 70 13.84 -1.22 2.69
N HIS A 71 14.54 -1.18 1.54
CA HIS A 71 14.53 -0.03 0.64
C HIS A 71 13.13 0.23 0.06
N LEU A 72 12.41 -0.81 -0.39
CA LEU A 72 11.03 -0.64 -0.89
C LEU A 72 10.08 -0.14 0.21
N ARG A 73 10.22 -0.65 1.45
CA ARG A 73 9.44 -0.14 2.60
C ARG A 73 9.75 1.31 2.95
N ALA A 74 11.01 1.73 2.83
CA ALA A 74 11.39 3.12 3.03
C ALA A 74 10.74 4.07 1.99
N LEU A 75 10.44 3.57 0.79
CA LEU A 75 9.81 4.34 -0.29
C LEU A 75 8.29 4.35 -0.20
N PHE A 76 7.67 3.20 0.09
CA PHE A 76 6.22 3.01 -0.01
C PHE A 76 5.49 2.95 1.34
N GLY A 77 6.25 2.92 2.43
CA GLY A 77 5.74 2.67 3.78
C GLY A 77 6.01 1.24 4.24
N ASP A 78 6.07 1.06 5.56
CA ASP A 78 6.37 -0.25 6.18
C ASP A 78 5.30 -1.31 5.85
N ASP A 79 4.04 -0.87 5.76
CA ASP A 79 2.88 -1.71 5.45
C ASP A 79 2.82 -2.17 3.99
N ALA A 80 3.67 -1.64 3.10
CA ALA A 80 3.59 -1.94 1.68
C ALA A 80 3.90 -3.41 1.36
N ILE A 81 4.79 -4.01 2.15
CA ILE A 81 5.24 -5.39 1.98
C ILE A 81 5.11 -6.10 3.33
N LYS A 82 4.29 -7.13 3.39
CA LYS A 82 4.14 -7.98 4.58
C LYS A 82 5.16 -9.10 4.59
N THR A 83 5.78 -9.32 5.74
CA THR A 83 6.64 -10.48 5.96
C THR A 83 5.85 -11.62 6.57
N PHE A 84 5.91 -12.78 5.94
CA PHE A 84 5.42 -14.03 6.48
C PHE A 84 6.60 -14.85 6.98
N SER A 85 6.73 -14.98 8.30
CA SER A 85 7.81 -15.73 8.95
C SER A 85 8.00 -17.10 8.31
N ARG A 86 9.22 -17.41 7.89
CA ARG A 86 9.64 -18.66 7.23
C ARG A 86 8.99 -18.95 5.86
N LYS A 87 8.10 -18.08 5.36
CA LYS A 87 7.46 -18.24 4.05
C LYS A 87 8.02 -17.27 3.03
N GLY A 88 8.07 -15.97 3.36
CA GLY A 88 8.50 -14.96 2.38
C GLY A 88 7.86 -13.60 2.56
N TYR A 89 7.60 -12.94 1.43
CA TYR A 89 7.13 -11.56 1.33
C TYR A 89 5.94 -11.47 0.37
N GLN A 90 5.01 -10.57 0.68
CA GLN A 90 3.83 -10.33 -0.13
C GLN A 90 3.57 -8.83 -0.23
N TRP A 91 3.17 -8.36 -1.40
CA TRP A 91 2.67 -7.00 -1.56
C TRP A 91 1.32 -6.83 -0.85
N GLN A 92 1.05 -5.67 -0.25
CA GLN A 92 -0.21 -5.43 0.47
C GLN A 92 -0.94 -4.15 0.06
N LEU A 93 -0.28 -3.21 -0.61
CA LEU A 93 -0.99 -1.99 -1.00
C LEU A 93 -2.02 -2.30 -2.09
N PRO A 94 -3.19 -1.64 -2.06
CA PRO A 94 -4.16 -1.72 -3.15
C PRO A 94 -3.49 -1.37 -4.49
N LEU A 95 -3.68 -2.24 -5.48
CA LEU A 95 -3.09 -2.11 -6.80
C LEU A 95 -4.20 -1.91 -7.83
N THR A 96 -3.96 -1.03 -8.80
CA THR A 96 -4.80 -0.88 -9.99
C THR A 96 -3.92 -1.02 -11.22
N GLU A 97 -4.25 -1.96 -12.10
CA GLU A 97 -3.58 -2.06 -13.39
C GLU A 97 -4.03 -0.91 -14.29
N VAL A 98 -3.06 -0.24 -14.91
CA VAL A 98 -3.29 0.84 -15.86
C VAL A 98 -3.00 0.27 -17.24
N THR A 99 -4.06 -0.13 -17.94
CA THR A 99 -4.01 -0.44 -19.36
C THR A 99 -4.14 0.87 -20.13
N ASP A 100 -3.28 1.10 -21.13
CA ASP A 100 -3.32 2.33 -21.95
C ASP A 100 -4.61 2.45 -22.81
N ASP A 101 -5.49 1.45 -22.73
CA ASP A 101 -6.83 1.39 -23.33
C ASP A 101 -7.94 1.49 -22.26
N GLU A 102 -8.15 2.64 -21.58
CA GLU A 102 -9.53 3.02 -21.19
C GLU A 102 -9.68 4.49 -20.72
N VAL A 103 -10.54 5.18 -21.47
CA VAL A 103 -11.43 6.27 -21.05
C VAL A 103 -12.13 5.88 -19.74
N PRO A 104 -12.39 6.81 -18.79
CA PRO A 104 -12.91 6.47 -17.46
C PRO A 104 -14.29 5.80 -17.55
N SER A 105 -14.32 4.47 -17.47
CA SER A 105 -15.53 3.70 -17.26
C SER A 105 -15.82 3.67 -15.76
N ALA A 106 -16.56 4.70 -15.33
CA ALA A 106 -17.27 4.66 -14.07
C ALA A 106 -18.29 3.52 -14.12
N THR A 107 -17.87 2.34 -13.65
CA THR A 107 -18.77 1.20 -13.46
C THR A 107 -18.85 0.91 -11.97
N SER A 108 -19.70 1.68 -11.31
CA SER A 108 -20.53 1.15 -10.23
C SER A 108 -21.74 0.49 -10.87
N PRO A 109 -22.00 -0.79 -10.56
CA PRO A 109 -23.36 -1.31 -10.48
C PRO A 109 -23.49 -1.95 -9.10
N GLN A 110 -24.11 -1.27 -8.12
CA GLN A 110 -25.56 -1.38 -7.91
C GLN A 110 -26.10 -2.76 -8.32
N VAL A 111 -26.20 -3.61 -7.31
CA VAL A 111 -27.00 -4.84 -7.31
C VAL A 111 -28.46 -4.40 -7.33
N GLU A 112 -29.07 -4.36 -8.51
CA GLU A 112 -30.52 -4.33 -8.66
C GLU A 112 -31.02 -5.69 -9.13
N THR A 113 -31.92 -6.29 -8.36
CA THR A 113 -32.97 -7.14 -8.95
C THR A 113 -34.32 -6.78 -8.32
N PRO A 114 -35.28 -6.26 -9.10
CA PRO A 114 -36.62 -5.93 -8.63
C PRO A 114 -37.63 -7.07 -8.90
N LYS A 115 -38.51 -7.37 -7.92
CA LYS A 115 -39.90 -7.83 -8.18
C LYS A 115 -40.84 -7.72 -6.94
N GLN A 116 -41.38 -6.51 -6.78
CA GLN A 116 -42.78 -6.14 -6.48
C GLN A 116 -43.76 -7.17 -5.88
N ALA A 117 -44.36 -6.85 -4.73
CA ALA A 117 -45.80 -6.59 -4.52
C ALA A 117 -46.28 -6.96 -3.08
N ALA A 118 -46.71 -5.96 -2.29
CA ALA A 118 -47.96 -5.98 -1.51
C ALA A 118 -48.10 -4.74 -0.61
N ASN A 119 -49.24 -4.08 -0.78
CA ASN A 119 -49.76 -2.85 -0.17
C ASN A 119 -50.00 -2.92 1.36
N ASN A 120 -49.94 -1.77 2.04
CA ASN A 120 -50.97 -1.16 2.90
C ASN A 120 -50.31 0.00 3.69
N ASP A 121 -50.64 1.26 3.43
CA ASP A 121 -51.79 2.03 3.92
C ASP A 121 -51.90 2.16 5.45
N ASN A 122 -51.99 3.44 5.86
CA ASN A 122 -52.46 4.01 7.13
C ASN A 122 -51.39 4.12 8.25
N ASN A 123 -50.76 5.28 8.47
CA ASN A 123 -51.24 6.60 8.93
C ASN A 123 -51.49 6.67 10.44
N GLU A 124 -50.83 7.69 11.03
CA GLU A 124 -50.95 8.28 12.37
C GLU A 124 -50.73 7.38 13.60
N ASP A 125 -49.77 7.74 14.45
CA ASP A 125 -50.12 8.23 15.79
C ASP A 125 -48.91 8.79 16.57
N LEU A 126 -49.13 9.97 17.14
CA LEU A 126 -48.61 10.47 18.41
C LEU A 126 -47.12 10.83 18.58
N SER A 127 -46.93 12.15 18.55
CA SER A 127 -46.56 12.94 19.73
C SER A 127 -45.27 12.57 20.45
N ILE A 128 -44.22 13.38 20.28
CA ILE A 128 -43.56 14.08 21.40
C ILE A 128 -42.98 15.42 20.92
N PRO A 129 -43.54 16.57 21.33
CA PRO A 129 -42.79 17.81 21.46
C PRO A 129 -42.35 17.98 22.93
N SER A 130 -41.06 18.13 23.19
CA SER A 130 -40.56 18.86 24.37
C SER A 130 -39.11 19.25 24.15
N ALA A 131 -38.91 20.56 24.14
CA ALA A 131 -37.63 21.26 24.19
C ALA A 131 -37.01 21.16 25.62
N PRO A 132 -36.04 22.00 26.00
CA PRO A 132 -34.62 21.92 25.64
C PRO A 132 -33.74 21.87 26.92
N GLU A 133 -32.42 22.00 26.75
CA GLU A 133 -31.45 22.44 27.78
C GLU A 133 -31.13 21.47 28.94
N ASP A 134 -29.94 20.84 28.87
CA ASP A 134 -28.98 21.02 29.96
C ASP A 134 -27.54 20.81 29.44
N ASN A 135 -26.69 21.69 29.92
CA ASN A 135 -25.36 22.05 29.51
C ASN A 135 -24.48 21.82 30.73
N ILE A 136 -23.90 20.64 30.85
CA ILE A 136 -22.83 20.41 31.84
C ILE A 136 -21.55 20.10 31.10
N ALA A 137 -20.70 21.12 31.13
CA ALA A 137 -19.31 21.12 30.74
C ALA A 137 -18.53 19.94 31.34
N THR A 138 -17.65 19.36 30.54
CA THR A 138 -16.31 18.99 31.02
C THR A 138 -15.28 19.47 29.99
N ASP A 139 -14.75 20.64 30.28
CA ASP A 139 -13.42 21.09 29.87
C ASP A 139 -12.39 20.05 30.35
N THR A 140 -11.54 19.55 29.46
CA THR A 140 -10.12 19.32 29.78
C THR A 140 -9.32 19.13 28.48
N PRO A 141 -8.35 20.02 28.19
CA PRO A 141 -7.27 19.74 27.26
C PRO A 141 -6.04 19.21 28.04
N LYS A 142 -5.41 18.13 27.55
CA LYS A 142 -3.97 17.87 27.78
C LYS A 142 -3.39 16.74 26.92
N PRO A 143 -2.49 17.06 25.96
CA PRO A 143 -1.52 16.11 25.45
C PRO A 143 -0.28 16.08 26.37
N ALA A 144 0.04 14.91 26.93
CA ALA A 144 1.25 14.67 27.71
C ALA A 144 2.00 13.46 27.14
N TRP A 145 2.69 13.65 26.01
CA TRP A 145 3.76 12.77 25.60
C TRP A 145 5.07 13.36 26.13
N PRO A 146 5.85 12.63 26.93
CA PRO A 146 7.16 13.11 27.33
C PRO A 146 8.12 13.04 26.14
N LEU A 147 8.71 14.19 25.83
CA LEU A 147 9.98 14.32 25.11
C LEU A 147 11.04 13.48 25.83
N ALA A 148 11.35 12.30 25.30
CA ALA A 148 12.63 11.63 25.55
C ALA A 148 13.53 11.92 24.35
N ALA A 149 14.45 12.85 24.57
CA ALA A 149 15.56 13.18 23.71
C ALA A 149 16.63 12.08 23.70
N ALA A 150 17.61 12.26 22.80
CA ALA A 150 18.91 11.58 22.67
C ALA A 150 18.94 10.40 21.68
N THR A 151 19.14 10.65 20.38
CA THR A 151 20.44 10.78 19.66
C THR A 151 21.24 9.49 19.54
N LEU A 152 21.45 9.04 18.29
CA LEU A 152 22.74 8.67 17.67
C LEU A 152 22.51 8.66 16.15
N LEU A 153 23.04 9.64 15.41
CA LEU A 153 24.30 9.53 14.65
C LEU A 153 24.18 8.44 13.57
N GLY A 154 23.97 8.74 12.29
CA GLY A 154 24.87 9.54 11.44
C GLY A 154 25.63 8.58 10.51
N LEU A 155 25.42 8.74 9.20
CA LEU A 155 26.26 8.26 8.09
C LEU A 155 26.51 6.74 7.95
N LEU A 156 25.89 6.14 6.92
CA LEU A 156 26.57 5.19 6.03
C LEU A 156 26.02 5.36 4.60
N ALA A 157 26.23 6.56 4.06
CA ALA A 157 26.35 6.77 2.63
C ALA A 157 27.82 6.54 2.27
N GLY A 158 28.09 5.57 1.39
CA GLY A 158 29.39 5.34 0.79
C GLY A 158 30.03 3.99 1.12
N ALA A 159 30.30 3.24 0.05
CA ALA A 159 31.14 2.05 -0.02
C ALA A 159 30.52 0.72 0.46
N TYR A 160 29.79 0.04 -0.43
CA TYR A 160 30.05 -1.39 -0.70
C TYR A 160 29.69 -1.65 -2.18
N PHE A 161 30.63 -1.39 -3.09
CA PHE A 161 31.66 -2.30 -3.60
C PHE A 161 31.18 -3.04 -4.85
N PHE A 162 31.68 -2.54 -5.97
CA PHE A 162 31.77 -3.14 -7.29
C PHE A 162 32.68 -4.37 -7.19
N ILE A 163 32.14 -5.55 -7.51
CA ILE A 163 32.88 -6.67 -8.09
C ILE A 163 31.93 -7.46 -9.00
#